data_AF-A0A9D2IF74-F1
#
_entry.id   AF-A0A9D2IF74-F1
#
_cell.length_a   1.000
_cell.length_b   1.000
_cell.length_c   1.000
_cell.angle_alpha   90.00
_cell.angle_beta   90.00
_cell.angle_gamma   90.00
#
_symmetry.space_group_name_H-M   'P 1'
#
loop_
_entity.id
_entity.type
_entity.pdbx_description
1 polymer ?
#
loop_
_entity_poly.entity_id
_entity_poly.type
_entity_poly.pdbx_seq_one_letter_code
_entity_poly.pdbx_strand_id
1 'polypeptide(L)'
;KLGMKKSSARKSNLGIWALEKLRGAARKAFEESKHFTPPAHIYDTAKYAESIVSHGNQTGEGWFLTGEMLELIHSGTNNIVCTQPFGCLPNHIVGKGVIKELRHQYPLSNIVAIDFDPGASEVNQLNRIKLMLSTAQKNLKKELQASGK
;
A
#
# COMPACT_ATOMS: atom_id res chain seq x y z
N LYS A 1 1.02 7.30 21.32
CA LYS A 1 -0.17 8.17 21.49
C LYS A 1 0.19 9.59 21.07
N LEU A 2 -0.29 10.04 19.91
CA LEU A 2 -0.14 11.43 19.49
C LEU A 2 -0.94 12.33 20.43
N GLY A 3 -0.35 13.43 20.88
CA GLY A 3 -0.78 14.26 22.01
C GLY A 3 -2.08 15.05 21.82
N MET A 4 -3.06 14.55 21.06
CA MET A 4 -4.36 15.18 20.89
C MET A 4 -5.27 14.93 22.10
N LYS A 5 -6.18 15.89 22.36
CA LYS A 5 -7.18 15.78 23.43
C LYS A 5 -8.07 14.55 23.20
N LYS A 6 -8.39 13.80 24.27
CA LYS A 6 -9.25 12.61 24.21
C LYS A 6 -10.64 12.91 23.61
N SER A 7 -11.15 14.12 23.78
CA SER A 7 -12.41 14.57 23.19
C SER A 7 -12.36 14.66 21.66
N SER A 8 -11.24 15.13 21.10
CA SER A 8 -11.03 15.19 19.65
C SER A 8 -11.01 13.79 19.05
N ALA A 9 -10.29 12.85 19.67
CA ALA A 9 -10.25 11.46 19.21
C ALA A 9 -11.65 10.81 19.19
N ARG A 10 -12.47 11.07 20.22
CA ARG A 10 -13.86 10.57 20.27
C ARG A 10 -14.72 11.13 19.13
N LYS A 11 -14.60 12.43 18.83
CA LYS A 11 -15.33 13.06 17.70
C LYS A 11 -14.88 12.49 16.36
N SER A 12 -13.57 12.32 16.16
CA SER A 12 -13.02 11.72 14.94
C SER A 12 -13.49 10.28 14.75
N ASN A 13 -13.48 9.46 15.81
CA ASN A 13 -13.97 8.07 15.74
C ASN A 13 -15.47 8.00 15.40
N LEU A 14 -16.28 8.91 15.93
CA LEU A 14 -17.69 9.00 15.57
C LEU A 14 -17.88 9.39 14.09
N GLY A 15 -17.07 10.33 13.59
CA GLY A 15 -17.07 10.71 12.18
C GLY A 15 -16.67 9.55 11.25
N ILE A 16 -15.62 8.80 11.61
CA ILE A 16 -15.21 7.59 10.88
C ILE A 16 -16.35 6.57 10.85
N TRP A 17 -16.98 6.30 11.99
CA TRP A 17 -18.12 5.38 12.05
C TRP A 17 -19.28 5.82 11.15
N ALA A 18 -19.61 7.12 11.13
CA ALA A 18 -20.68 7.64 10.28
C ALA A 18 -20.33 7.48 8.79
N LEU A 19 -19.10 7.77 8.38
CA LEU A 19 -18.64 7.57 7.00
C LEU A 19 -18.65 6.09 6.60
N GLU A 20 -18.23 5.19 7.48
CA GLU A 20 -18.31 3.74 7.23
C GLU A 20 -19.75 3.27 7.07
N LYS A 21 -20.69 3.82 7.86
CA LYS A 21 -22.12 3.51 7.69
C LYS A 21 -22.66 4.00 6.34
N LEU A 22 -22.26 5.19 5.89
CA LEU A 22 -22.63 5.70 4.56
C LEU A 22 -22.04 4.84 3.43
N ARG A 23 -20.81 4.35 3.59
CA ARG A 23 -20.14 3.44 2.63
C ARG A 23 -20.67 2.00 2.69
N GLY A 24 -21.42 1.63 3.73
CA GLY A 24 -21.87 0.26 3.98
C GLY A 24 -22.68 -0.34 2.83
N ALA A 25 -23.49 0.46 2.13
CA ALA A 25 -24.24 -0.03 0.96
C ALA A 25 -23.31 -0.42 -0.20
N ALA A 26 -22.32 0.42 -0.51
CA ALA A 26 -21.33 0.12 -1.54
C ALA A 26 -20.48 -1.09 -1.15
N ARG A 27 -20.09 -1.18 0.13
CA ARG A 27 -19.32 -2.32 0.65
C ARG A 27 -20.09 -3.64 0.49
N LYS A 28 -21.37 -3.66 0.87
CA LYS A 28 -22.21 -4.86 0.72
C LYS A 28 -22.33 -5.28 -0.75
N ALA A 29 -22.48 -4.32 -1.66
CA ALA A 29 -22.50 -4.59 -3.09
C ALA A 29 -21.16 -5.17 -3.60
N PHE A 30 -20.02 -4.72 -3.06
CA PHE A 30 -18.72 -5.32 -3.37
C PHE A 30 -18.57 -6.72 -2.77
N GLU A 31 -19.04 -6.97 -1.55
CA GLU A 31 -19.01 -8.29 -0.92
C GLU A 31 -19.87 -9.33 -1.67
N GLU A 32 -20.98 -8.91 -2.26
CA GLU A 32 -21.84 -9.75 -3.10
C GLU A 32 -21.29 -9.92 -4.54
N SER A 33 -20.30 -9.14 -4.93
CA SER A 33 -19.70 -9.19 -6.26
C SER A 33 -18.75 -10.38 -6.43
N LYS A 34 -18.79 -11.01 -7.60
CA LYS A 34 -17.79 -12.00 -8.02
C LYS A 34 -16.53 -11.37 -8.63
N HIS A 35 -16.59 -10.09 -8.95
CA HIS A 35 -15.56 -9.40 -9.74
C HIS A 35 -14.71 -8.43 -8.93
N PHE A 36 -15.22 -7.96 -7.79
CA PHE A 36 -14.59 -6.90 -7.02
C PHE A 36 -14.46 -7.31 -5.56
N THR A 37 -13.34 -6.91 -4.95
CA THR A 37 -13.10 -7.07 -3.52
C THR A 37 -13.53 -5.79 -2.81
N PRO A 38 -14.24 -5.86 -1.67
CA PRO A 38 -14.53 -4.67 -0.88
C PRO A 38 -13.23 -4.00 -0.40
N PRO A 39 -13.19 -2.66 -0.27
CA PRO A 39 -12.03 -1.98 0.30
C PRO A 39 -11.80 -2.43 1.75
N ALA A 40 -10.55 -2.50 2.24
CA ALA A 40 -10.31 -2.75 3.66
C ALA A 40 -10.92 -1.67 4.56
N HIS A 41 -11.18 -2.03 5.83
CA HIS A 41 -11.55 -1.02 6.81
C HIS A 41 -10.32 -0.19 7.19
N ILE A 42 -10.52 1.11 7.37
CA ILE A 42 -9.45 2.04 7.75
C ILE A 42 -8.69 1.62 9.01
N TYR A 43 -9.36 0.94 9.94
CA TYR A 43 -8.75 0.42 11.16
C TYR A 43 -7.79 -0.74 10.89
N ASP A 44 -8.08 -1.59 9.91
CA ASP A 44 -7.19 -2.68 9.51
C ASP A 44 -5.97 -2.11 8.78
N THR A 45 -6.19 -1.20 7.82
CA THR A 45 -5.11 -0.49 7.12
C THR A 45 -4.19 0.26 8.10
N ALA A 46 -4.77 0.92 9.11
CA ALA A 46 -4.00 1.58 10.16
C ALA A 46 -3.19 0.59 11.00
N LYS A 47 -3.77 -0.55 11.37
CA LYS A 47 -3.10 -1.59 12.13
C LYS A 47 -1.93 -2.21 11.36
N TYR A 48 -2.08 -2.41 10.05
CA TYR A 48 -0.99 -2.90 9.21
C TYR A 48 0.19 -1.93 9.21
N ALA A 49 -0.07 -0.63 9.04
CA ALA A 49 1.00 0.38 8.98
C ALA A 49 1.78 0.54 10.29
N GLU A 50 1.18 0.26 11.45
CA GLU A 50 1.73 0.56 12.79
C GLU A 50 3.10 -0.09 13.05
N SER A 51 3.37 -1.27 12.48
CA SER A 51 4.65 -1.98 12.64
C SER A 51 5.79 -1.38 11.82
N ILE A 52 5.49 -0.49 10.86
CA ILE A 52 6.45 0.10 9.92
C ILE A 52 6.58 1.61 10.14
N VAL A 53 5.46 2.30 10.34
CA VAL A 53 5.41 3.76 10.43
C VAL A 53 4.37 4.20 11.46
N SER A 54 4.72 5.22 12.25
CA SER A 54 3.80 5.83 13.22
C SER A 54 2.61 6.48 12.52
N HIS A 55 1.40 6.35 13.07
CA HIS A 55 0.22 7.12 12.62
C HIS A 55 0.39 8.64 12.76
N GLY A 56 1.47 9.10 13.38
CA GLY A 56 1.86 10.50 13.47
C GLY A 56 2.40 11.05 12.16
N ASN A 57 2.87 10.17 11.28
CA ASN A 57 3.23 10.52 9.92
C ASN A 57 1.95 10.69 9.10
N GLN A 58 1.42 11.90 9.01
CA GLN A 58 0.13 12.20 8.35
C GLN A 58 0.28 13.01 7.06
N THR A 59 1.47 13.55 6.80
CA THR A 59 1.74 14.39 5.62
C THR A 59 1.89 13.55 4.38
N GLY A 60 1.26 13.98 3.26
CA GLY A 60 1.39 13.32 1.97
C GLY A 60 1.03 11.85 2.06
N GLU A 61 -0.23 11.53 2.34
CA GLU A 61 -0.77 10.17 2.61
C GLU A 61 -0.18 9.48 3.85
N GLY A 62 1.06 9.78 4.25
CA GLY A 62 1.60 9.41 5.54
C GLY A 62 1.60 7.90 5.76
N TRP A 63 1.11 7.47 6.92
CA TRP A 63 0.96 6.05 7.27
C TRP A 63 0.01 5.28 6.34
N PHE A 64 -0.91 5.98 5.65
CA PHE A 64 -1.95 5.34 4.84
C PHE A 64 -1.36 4.60 3.65
N LEU A 65 -0.42 5.21 2.93
CA LEU A 65 0.27 4.59 1.80
C LEU A 65 0.98 3.29 2.18
N THR A 66 1.63 3.27 3.35
CA THR A 66 2.27 2.04 3.87
C THR A 66 1.24 0.96 4.19
N GLY A 67 0.09 1.36 4.76
CA GLY A 67 -1.02 0.44 5.02
C GLY A 67 -1.59 -0.18 3.74
N GLU A 68 -1.77 0.61 2.68
CA GLU A 68 -2.26 0.12 1.38
C GLU A 68 -1.26 -0.85 0.72
N MET A 69 0.05 -0.60 0.81
CA MET A 69 1.05 -1.56 0.35
C MET A 69 0.97 -2.89 1.09
N LEU A 70 0.71 -2.86 2.40
CA LEU A 70 0.54 -4.06 3.22
C LEU A 70 -0.77 -4.79 2.93
N GLU A 71 -1.86 -4.07 2.67
CA GLU A 71 -3.13 -4.64 2.22
C GLU A 71 -2.97 -5.40 0.90
N LEU A 72 -2.21 -4.83 -0.06
CA LEU A 72 -1.86 -5.53 -1.30
C LEU A 72 -1.07 -6.81 -1.02
N ILE A 73 -0.06 -6.76 -0.14
CA ILE A 73 0.74 -7.94 0.21
C ILE A 73 -0.12 -9.02 0.88
N HIS A 74 -1.00 -8.65 1.83
CA HIS A 74 -1.88 -9.58 2.53
C HIS A 74 -2.95 -10.18 1.62
N SER A 75 -3.36 -9.46 0.57
CA SER A 75 -4.27 -10.01 -0.48
C SER A 75 -3.55 -10.87 -1.52
N GLY A 76 -2.24 -11.12 -1.37
CA GLY A 76 -1.44 -11.97 -2.25
C GLY A 76 -0.75 -11.23 -3.39
N THR A 77 -0.86 -9.89 -3.44
CA THR A 77 -0.19 -9.05 -4.44
C THR A 77 1.18 -8.60 -3.94
N ASN A 78 2.19 -9.42 -4.21
CA ASN A 78 3.57 -9.15 -3.77
C ASN A 78 4.34 -8.18 -4.67
N ASN A 79 3.89 -7.97 -5.92
CA ASN A 79 4.58 -7.12 -6.89
C ASN A 79 3.86 -5.76 -6.97
N ILE A 80 4.49 -4.70 -6.47
CA ILE A 80 3.85 -3.37 -6.34
C ILE A 80 4.64 -2.34 -7.16
N VAL A 81 3.94 -1.60 -7.99
CA VAL A 81 4.50 -0.48 -8.76
C VAL A 81 3.97 0.83 -8.19
N CYS A 82 4.86 1.64 -7.63
CA CYS A 82 4.54 2.98 -7.18
C CYS A 82 4.88 3.98 -8.29
N THR A 83 3.87 4.32 -9.09
CA THR A 83 3.98 5.34 -10.13
C THR A 83 3.86 6.72 -9.49
N GLN A 84 4.93 7.50 -9.48
CA GLN A 84 4.92 8.79 -8.81
C GLN A 84 5.15 9.93 -9.83
N PRO A 85 4.29 10.96 -9.83
CA PRO A 85 4.55 12.16 -10.61
C PRO A 85 5.62 13.02 -9.92
N PHE A 86 6.06 14.06 -10.63
CA PHE A 86 6.95 15.08 -10.08
C PHE A 86 6.40 15.64 -8.75
N GLY A 87 7.27 15.72 -7.72
CA GLY A 87 6.90 16.32 -6.44
C GLY A 87 5.92 15.52 -5.58
N CYS A 88 5.66 14.24 -5.88
CA CYS A 88 4.84 13.36 -5.03
C CYS A 88 5.52 13.08 -3.68
N LEU A 89 5.39 14.00 -2.72
CA LEU A 89 5.92 13.84 -1.36
C LEU A 89 5.54 12.51 -0.68
N PRO A 90 4.30 11.99 -0.82
CA PRO A 90 3.95 10.67 -0.31
C PRO A 90 4.95 9.59 -0.73
N ASN A 91 5.16 9.44 -2.03
CA ASN A 91 5.94 8.34 -2.54
C ASN A 91 7.45 8.62 -2.47
N HIS A 92 7.86 9.87 -2.64
CA HIS A 92 9.26 10.27 -2.55
C HIS A 92 9.85 10.10 -1.14
N ILE A 93 9.05 10.34 -0.10
CA ILE A 93 9.49 10.24 1.29
C ILE A 93 9.04 8.91 1.88
N VAL A 94 7.72 8.71 2.02
CA VAL A 94 7.18 7.55 2.73
C VAL A 94 7.32 6.31 1.86
N GLY A 95 6.81 6.35 0.62
CA GLY A 95 6.83 5.21 -0.30
C GLY A 95 8.22 4.61 -0.43
N LYS A 96 9.21 5.39 -0.91
CA LYS A 96 10.62 4.96 -1.03
C LYS A 96 11.25 4.61 0.33
N GLY A 97 10.90 5.33 1.40
CA GLY A 97 11.47 5.14 2.74
C GLY A 97 11.10 3.80 3.39
N VAL A 98 9.89 3.30 3.15
CA VAL A 98 9.40 2.06 3.79
C VAL A 98 9.77 0.79 3.03
N ILE A 99 10.18 0.86 1.75
CA ILE A 99 10.47 -0.32 0.91
C ILE A 99 11.44 -1.28 1.57
N LYS A 100 12.50 -0.76 2.20
CA LYS A 100 13.53 -1.60 2.82
C LYS A 100 12.96 -2.43 3.97
N GLU A 101 12.16 -1.81 4.83
CA GLU A 101 11.55 -2.48 5.98
C GLU A 101 10.43 -3.43 5.55
N LEU A 102 9.63 -3.05 4.54
CA LEU A 102 8.63 -3.93 3.94
C LEU A 102 9.28 -5.20 3.38
N ARG A 103 10.41 -5.10 2.68
CA ARG A 103 11.15 -6.26 2.18
C ARG A 103 11.76 -7.12 3.28
N HIS A 104 12.11 -6.51 4.41
CA HIS A 104 12.62 -7.25 5.58
C HIS A 104 11.52 -8.09 6.23
N GLN A 105 10.34 -7.50 6.47
CA GLN A 105 9.21 -8.22 7.08
C GLN A 105 8.48 -9.15 6.09
N TYR A 106 8.48 -8.80 4.80
CA TYR A 106 7.83 -9.53 3.72
C TYR A 106 8.83 -9.81 2.59
N PRO A 107 9.64 -10.88 2.69
CA PRO A 107 10.73 -11.17 1.73
C PRO A 107 10.29 -11.40 0.29
N LEU A 108 9.02 -11.76 0.06
CA LEU A 108 8.45 -11.91 -1.28
C LEU A 108 8.04 -10.57 -1.92
N SER A 109 8.01 -9.48 -1.14
CA SER A 109 7.58 -8.18 -1.65
C SER A 109 8.59 -7.61 -2.66
N ASN A 110 8.08 -7.32 -3.85
CA ASN A 110 8.82 -6.79 -4.98
C ASN A 110 8.23 -5.42 -5.35
N ILE A 111 8.63 -4.42 -4.57
CA ILE A 111 8.12 -3.05 -4.68
C ILE A 111 9.10 -2.21 -5.50
N VAL A 112 8.64 -1.49 -6.51
CA VAL A 112 9.44 -0.55 -7.29
C VAL A 112 8.78 0.82 -7.39
N ALA A 113 9.56 1.86 -7.17
CA ALA A 113 9.14 3.23 -7.39
C ALA A 113 9.61 3.71 -8.77
N ILE A 114 8.70 4.28 -9.56
CA ILE A 114 8.94 4.74 -10.93
C ILE A 114 8.57 6.22 -10.98
N ASP A 115 9.55 7.04 -11.35
CA ASP A 115 9.39 8.48 -11.51
C ASP A 115 8.87 8.78 -12.93
N PHE A 116 7.65 9.34 -12.99
CA PHE A 116 7.02 9.86 -14.21
C PHE A 116 7.09 11.39 -14.19
N ASP A 117 8.31 11.90 -14.09
CA ASP A 117 8.62 13.32 -14.14
C ASP A 117 9.28 13.68 -15.49
N PRO A 118 9.16 14.93 -15.97
CA PRO A 118 9.83 15.37 -17.20
C PRO A 118 11.36 15.22 -17.17
N GLY A 119 11.97 15.11 -15.98
CA GLY A 119 13.40 14.92 -15.79
C GLY A 119 13.86 13.45 -15.88
N ALA A 120 12.95 12.48 -15.77
CA ALA A 120 13.29 11.07 -15.92
C ALA A 120 13.20 10.61 -17.38
N SER A 121 14.22 9.87 -17.81
CA SER A 121 14.18 9.24 -19.13
C SER A 121 13.18 8.08 -19.17
N GLU A 122 12.51 7.94 -20.31
CA GLU A 122 11.66 6.78 -20.61
C GLU A 122 12.44 5.47 -20.43
N VAL A 123 13.72 5.45 -20.82
CA VAL A 123 14.62 4.31 -20.65
C VAL A 123 14.75 3.91 -19.18
N ASN A 124 14.84 4.86 -18.25
CA ASN A 124 14.89 4.56 -16.82
C ASN A 124 13.58 3.92 -16.33
N GLN A 125 12.43 4.43 -16.78
CA GLN A 125 11.11 3.87 -16.45
C GLN A 125 10.99 2.42 -16.93
N LEU A 126 11.29 2.18 -18.21
CA LEU A 126 11.24 0.85 -18.83
C LEU A 126 12.20 -0.14 -18.14
N ASN A 127 13.42 0.29 -17.81
CA ASN A 127 14.40 -0.58 -17.16
C ASN A 127 13.95 -0.99 -15.75
N ARG A 128 13.34 -0.07 -14.98
CA ARG A 128 12.78 -0.39 -13.66
C ARG A 128 11.68 -1.44 -13.75
N ILE A 129 10.75 -1.29 -14.71
CA ILE A 129 9.67 -2.26 -14.95
C ILE A 129 10.25 -3.61 -15.37
N LYS A 130 11.19 -3.64 -16.33
CA LYS A 130 11.82 -4.89 -16.80
C LYS A 130 12.55 -5.63 -15.67
N LEU A 131 13.29 -4.93 -14.82
CA LEU A 131 13.98 -5.54 -13.67
C LEU A 131 12.98 -6.09 -12.63
N MET A 132 11.90 -5.37 -12.38
CA MET A 132 10.81 -5.82 -11.50
C MET A 132 10.18 -7.11 -12.05
N LEU A 133 9.81 -7.13 -13.35
CA LEU A 133 9.19 -8.29 -14.00
C LEU A 133 10.14 -9.50 -14.03
N SER A 134 11.43 -9.29 -14.27
CA SER A 134 12.43 -10.37 -14.19
C SER A 134 12.45 -11.03 -12.81
N THR A 135 12.33 -10.22 -11.75
CA THR A 135 12.24 -10.72 -10.37
C THR A 135 10.92 -11.45 -10.13
N ALA A 136 9.80 -10.88 -10.59
CA ALA A 136 8.47 -11.50 -10.50
C ALA A 136 8.43 -12.88 -11.19
N GLN A 137 8.97 -12.99 -12.41
CA GLN A 137 9.06 -14.25 -13.15
C GLN A 137 9.93 -15.29 -12.44
N LYS A 138 11.04 -14.87 -11.82
CA LYS A 138 11.89 -15.78 -11.03
C LYS A 138 11.15 -16.32 -9.81
N ASN A 139 10.39 -15.47 -9.12
CA ASN A 139 9.58 -15.88 -7.96
C ASN A 139 8.46 -16.84 -8.37
N LEU A 140 7.72 -16.51 -9.45
CA LEU A 140 6.68 -17.37 -10.01
C LEU A 140 7.22 -18.76 -10.39
N LYS A 141 8.39 -18.82 -11.03
CA LYS A 141 9.03 -20.10 -11.39
C LYS A 141 9.35 -20.94 -10.15
N LYS A 142 9.83 -20.32 -9.07
CA LYS A 142 10.09 -21.01 -7.79
C LYS A 142 8.81 -21.55 -7.16
N GLU A 143 7.72 -20.78 -7.20
CA GLU A 143 6.40 -21.19 -6.70
C GLU A 143 5.82 -22.38 -7.48
N LEU A 144 5.91 -22.36 -8.82
CA LEU A 144 5.48 -23.47 -9.66
C LEU A 144 6.28 -24.75 -9.34
N GLN A 145 7.61 -24.64 -9.27
CA GLN A 145 8.48 -25.76 -8.88
C GLN A 145 8.15 -26.31 -7.49
N ALA A 146 7.87 -25.45 -6.52
CA ALA A 146 7.51 -25.86 -5.16
C ALA A 146 6.11 -26.51 -5.08
N SER A 147 5.19 -26.12 -5.97
CA SER A 147 3.84 -26.68 -6.03
C SER A 147 3.72 -27.94 -6.89
N GLY A 148 4.84 -28.44 -7.44
CA GLY A 148 4.86 -29.63 -8.30
C GLY A 148 4.17 -29.42 -9.65
N LYS A 149 4.01 -28.17 -10.08
CA LYS A 149 3.44 -27.77 -11.37
C LYS A 149 4.53 -27.36 -12.36
#